data_AF-A0A7W1F1M7-F1
#
_entry.id   AF-A0A7W1F1M7-F1
#
_cell.length_a   1.000
_cell.length_b   1.000
_cell.length_c   1.000
_cell.angle_alpha   90.00
_cell.angle_beta   90.00
_cell.angle_gamma   90.00
#
_symmetry.space_group_name_H-M   'P 1'
#
loop_
_entity.id
_entity.type
_entity.pdbx_description
1 polymer ?
#
loop_
_entity_poly.entity_id
_entity_poly.type
_entity_poly.pdbx_seq_one_letter_code
_entity_poly.pdbx_strand_id
1 'polypeptide(L)'
;MGIPALRLLAVGHEIIDSWWNMSLRADFWRLYLNREAGAALRHPGGTTPLLPDSCWLVPAGCEARAVCARPVRHLYAHIELIGWSTAWVARSFP
;
A
#
# COMPACT_ATOMS: atom_id res chain seq x y z
N MET A 1 20.60 -8.49 16.86
CA MET A 1 19.46 -8.05 16.03
C MET A 1 19.13 -6.63 16.48
N GLY A 2 19.13 -5.65 15.58
CA GLY A 2 18.82 -4.26 15.98
C GLY A 2 17.42 -4.13 16.56
N ILE A 3 17.16 -3.07 17.33
CA ILE A 3 15.81 -2.78 17.84
C ILE A 3 14.89 -2.56 16.63
N PRO A 4 13.78 -3.30 16.48
CA PRO A 4 12.86 -3.07 15.38
C PRO A 4 12.29 -1.67 15.50
N ALA A 5 12.34 -0.91 14.40
CA ALA A 5 11.83 0.45 14.36
C ALA A 5 11.00 0.67 13.08
N LEU A 6 10.11 1.65 13.15
CA LEU A 6 9.35 2.12 12.01
C LEU A 6 9.77 3.56 11.71
N ARG A 7 10.13 3.83 10.45
CA ARG A 7 10.38 5.19 9.97
C ARG A 7 9.25 5.60 9.02
N LEU A 8 8.65 6.75 9.28
CA LEU A 8 7.71 7.39 8.37
C LEU A 8 8.47 8.13 7.28
N LEU A 9 8.28 7.73 6.02
CA LEU A 9 8.92 8.35 4.85
C LEU A 9 8.07 9.49 4.29
N ALA A 10 6.75 9.28 4.24
CA ALA A 10 5.79 10.26 3.77
C ALA A 10 4.42 9.99 4.38
N VAL A 11 3.63 11.05 4.55
CA VAL A 11 2.21 10.97 4.89
C VAL A 11 1.50 12.10 4.16
N GLY A 12 0.30 11.82 3.65
CA GLY A 12 -0.47 12.82 2.94
C GLY A 12 -1.91 12.39 2.71
N HIS A 13 -2.69 13.33 2.21
CA HIS A 13 -4.00 13.04 1.64
C HIS A 13 -4.03 13.55 0.20
N GLU A 14 -4.80 12.87 -0.64
CA GLU A 14 -5.03 13.28 -2.03
C GLU A 14 -6.39 12.78 -2.50
N ILE A 15 -6.82 13.29 -3.66
CA ILE A 15 -7.92 12.69 -4.41
C ILE A 15 -7.29 11.88 -5.54
N ILE A 16 -7.36 10.56 -5.42
CA ILE A 16 -6.95 9.64 -6.47
C ILE A 16 -8.10 9.40 -7.43
N ASP A 17 -7.80 9.18 -8.72
CA ASP A 17 -8.75 8.71 -9.71
C ASP A 17 -8.06 7.73 -10.68
N SER A 18 -8.56 7.58 -11.91
CA SER A 18 -7.93 6.83 -13.00
C SER A 18 -6.42 7.00 -13.17
N TRP A 19 -5.82 8.14 -12.79
CA TRP A 19 -4.37 8.33 -12.82
C TRP A 19 -3.63 7.39 -11.84
N TRP A 20 -4.30 6.96 -10.78
CA TRP A 20 -3.81 5.99 -9.79
C TRP A 20 -3.90 4.56 -10.34
N ASN A 21 -3.22 4.36 -11.47
CA ASN A 21 -3.13 3.10 -12.20
C ASN A 21 -1.65 2.77 -12.46
N MET A 22 -0.95 2.34 -11.41
CA MET A 22 0.51 2.17 -11.43
C MET A 22 0.96 0.96 -10.62
N SER A 23 2.18 0.47 -10.90
CA SER A 23 2.83 -0.53 -10.07
C SER A 23 3.08 0.04 -8.67
N LEU A 24 2.78 -0.76 -7.64
CA LEU A 24 3.07 -0.41 -6.24
C LEU A 24 4.35 -1.07 -5.73
N ARG A 25 5.12 -1.76 -6.58
CA ARG A 25 6.38 -2.37 -6.17
C ARG A 25 7.37 -1.26 -5.77
N ALA A 26 7.66 -1.17 -4.47
CA ALA A 26 8.70 -0.30 -3.92
C ALA A 26 9.34 -0.94 -2.68
N ASP A 27 10.43 -0.35 -2.20
CA ASP A 27 11.20 -0.77 -1.02
C ASP A 27 10.57 -0.33 0.32
N PHE A 28 9.43 0.37 0.28
CA PHE A 28 8.66 0.77 1.45
C PHE A 28 7.24 0.19 1.44
N TRP A 29 6.67 0.07 2.63
CA TRP A 29 5.29 -0.34 2.86
C TRP A 29 4.36 0.85 2.68
N ARG A 30 3.11 0.59 2.29
CA ARG A 30 2.06 1.61 2.27
C ARG A 30 0.94 1.28 3.23
N LEU A 31 0.45 2.30 3.91
CA LEU A 31 -0.82 2.27 4.63
C LEU A 31 -1.80 3.18 3.91
N TYR A 32 -3.00 2.67 3.61
CA TYR A 32 -4.03 3.37 2.86
C TYR A 32 -5.34 3.38 3.64
N LEU A 33 -6.01 4.53 3.66
CA LEU A 33 -7.36 4.68 4.16
C LEU A 33 -8.17 5.50 3.15
N ASN A 34 -9.23 4.89 2.64
CA ASN A 34 -10.10 5.50 1.64
C ASN A 34 -11.42 5.94 2.28
N ARG A 35 -11.98 7.07 1.86
CA ARG A 35 -13.35 7.48 2.26
C ARG A 35 -14.43 7.01 1.29
N GLU A 36 -14.05 6.65 0.07
CA GLU A 36 -14.94 6.13 -0.95
C GLU A 36 -14.46 4.78 -1.46
N ALA A 37 -15.39 3.98 -1.99
CA ALA A 37 -15.06 2.81 -2.78
C ALA A 37 -14.62 3.26 -4.18
N GLY A 38 -13.88 2.44 -4.91
CA GLY A 38 -13.49 2.75 -6.29
C GLY A 38 -12.02 2.51 -6.58
N ALA A 39 -11.20 2.36 -5.53
CA ALA A 39 -9.83 1.90 -5.60
C ALA A 39 -9.75 0.39 -5.33
N ALA A 40 -8.81 -0.28 -5.98
CA ALA A 40 -8.50 -1.70 -5.77
C ALA A 40 -7.01 -1.97 -6.01
N LEU A 41 -6.54 -3.11 -5.53
CA LEU A 41 -5.23 -3.66 -5.82
C LEU A 41 -5.39 -4.89 -6.71
N ARG A 42 -4.71 -4.91 -7.85
CA ARG A 42 -4.54 -6.11 -8.68
C ARG A 42 -3.23 -6.77 -8.32
N HIS A 43 -3.27 -8.06 -7.98
CA HIS A 43 -2.12 -8.87 -7.58
C HIS A 43 -2.31 -10.30 -8.13
N PRO A 44 -1.32 -11.21 -8.05
CA PRO A 44 -1.45 -12.57 -8.59
C PRO A 44 -2.64 -13.35 -8.05
N GLY A 45 -3.04 -13.09 -6.81
CA GLY A 45 -4.22 -13.68 -6.16
C GLY A 45 -5.58 -13.10 -6.58
N GLY A 46 -5.60 -12.11 -7.49
CA GLY A 46 -6.82 -11.50 -8.00
C GLY A 46 -6.90 -9.99 -7.77
N THR A 47 -8.12 -9.48 -7.65
CA THR A 47 -8.38 -8.06 -7.38
C THR A 47 -8.99 -7.90 -6.00
N THR A 48 -8.29 -7.18 -5.13
CA THR A 48 -8.77 -6.84 -3.79
C THR A 48 -9.30 -5.40 -3.78
N PRO A 49 -10.62 -5.19 -3.58
CA PRO A 49 -11.17 -3.84 -3.48
C PRO A 49 -10.71 -3.17 -2.18
N LEU A 50 -10.28 -1.91 -2.27
CA LEU A 50 -9.94 -1.11 -1.10
C LEU A 50 -11.22 -0.47 -0.56
N LEU A 51 -11.82 -1.14 0.41
CA LEU A 51 -13.11 -0.75 0.99
C LEU A 51 -13.02 0.59 1.75
N PRO A 52 -14.10 1.41 1.74
CA PRO A 52 -14.19 2.63 2.52
C PRO A 52 -13.97 2.38 4.01
N ASP A 53 -13.40 3.39 4.70
CA ASP A 53 -13.18 3.44 6.14
C ASP A 53 -12.43 2.23 6.72
N SER A 54 -11.71 1.51 5.85
CA SER A 54 -10.88 0.37 6.17
C SER A 54 -9.42 0.74 5.93
N CYS A 55 -8.57 0.38 6.89
CA CYS A 55 -7.14 0.57 6.77
C CYS A 55 -6.51 -0.62 6.04
N TRP A 56 -5.79 -0.36 4.96
CA TRP A 56 -5.12 -1.35 4.14
C TRP A 56 -3.62 -1.21 4.26
N LEU A 57 -2.94 -2.32 4.49
CA LEU A 57 -1.48 -2.38 4.53
C LEU A 57 -0.97 -3.12 3.30
N VAL A 58 -0.14 -2.45 2.51
CA VAL A 58 0.51 -2.99 1.31
C VAL A 58 1.98 -3.24 1.62
N PRO A 59 2.44 -4.51 1.63
CA PRO A 59 3.81 -4.85 1.95
C PRO A 59 4.83 -4.27 0.97
N ALA A 60 6.03 -3.96 1.46
CA ALA A 60 7.16 -3.63 0.60
C ALA A 60 7.48 -4.79 -0.34
N GLY A 61 7.85 -4.48 -1.58
CA GLY A 61 8.25 -5.45 -2.60
C GLY A 61 7.12 -6.27 -3.23
N CYS A 62 5.87 -6.13 -2.75
CA CYS A 62 4.75 -6.93 -3.27
C CYS A 62 4.47 -6.67 -4.75
N GLU A 63 4.06 -7.71 -5.47
CA GLU A 63 3.57 -7.59 -6.84
C GLU A 63 2.11 -7.16 -6.84
N ALA A 64 1.89 -5.85 -6.69
CA ALA A 64 0.57 -5.25 -6.77
C ALA A 64 0.55 -4.05 -7.73
N ARG A 65 -0.59 -3.87 -8.40
CA ARG A 65 -0.91 -2.70 -9.21
C ARG A 65 -2.12 -2.00 -8.61
N ALA A 66 -1.97 -0.72 -8.31
CA ALA A 66 -3.08 0.16 -7.96
C ALA A 66 -3.99 0.34 -9.19
N VAL A 67 -5.30 0.31 -8.97
CA VAL A 67 -6.29 0.73 -9.95
C VAL A 67 -7.37 1.54 -9.26
N CYS A 68 -7.86 2.59 -9.91
CA CYS A 68 -8.98 3.38 -9.41
C CYS A 68 -9.90 3.77 -10.57
N ALA A 69 -11.21 3.65 -10.37
CA ALA A 69 -12.21 3.88 -11.42
C ALA A 69 -12.97 5.20 -11.28
N ARG A 70 -12.89 5.85 -10.11
CA ARG A 70 -13.60 7.10 -9.79
C ARG A 70 -12.86 7.87 -8.70
N PRO A 71 -13.08 9.18 -8.54
CA PRO A 71 -12.44 9.96 -7.47
C PRO A 71 -12.65 9.35 -6.08
N VAL A 72 -11.56 9.18 -5.33
CA VAL A 72 -11.54 8.67 -3.94
C VAL A 72 -10.64 9.58 -3.10
N ARG A 73 -11.14 10.04 -1.94
CA ARG A 73 -10.30 10.68 -0.93
C ARG A 73 -9.45 9.62 -0.25
N HIS A 74 -8.14 9.75 -0.42
CA HIS A 74 -7.13 8.78 -0.06
C HIS A 74 -6.18 9.39 0.94
N LEU A 75 -6.13 8.83 2.16
CA LEU A 75 -5.05 9.07 3.11
C LEU A 75 -4.00 7.98 2.90
N TYR A 76 -2.74 8.38 2.79
CA TYR A 76 -1.63 7.45 2.64
C TYR A 76 -0.50 7.72 3.62
N ALA A 77 0.21 6.66 4.00
CA ALA A 77 1.51 6.75 4.65
C ALA A 77 2.48 5.75 4.02
N HIS A 78 3.72 6.18 3.78
CA HIS A 78 4.83 5.33 3.35
C HIS A 78 5.75 5.07 4.53
N ILE A 79 6.00 3.80 4.85
CA ILE A 79 6.76 3.41 6.05
C ILE A 79 7.86 2.41 5.70
N GLU A 80 8.98 2.54 6.39
CA GLU A 80 10.11 1.61 6.36
C GLU A 80 10.17 0.86 7.69
N LEU A 81 10.30 -0.48 7.63
CA LEU A 81 10.50 -1.33 8.81
C LEU A 81 11.99 -1.63 8.99
N ILE A 82 12.65 -0.86 9.85
CA ILE A 82 14.09 -0.97 10.12
C ILE A 82 14.36 -2.15 11.04
N GLY A 83 15.35 -2.96 10.69
CA GLY A 83 15.74 -4.16 11.45
C GLY A 83 14.94 -5.42 11.09
N TRP A 84 14.02 -5.33 10.12
CA TRP A 84 13.29 -6.48 9.59
C TRP A 84 14.01 -7.05 8.37
N SER A 85 14.05 -8.38 8.23
CA SER A 85 14.72 -8.99 7.07
C SER A 85 13.84 -8.93 5.83
N THR A 86 14.38 -8.43 4.72
CA THR A 86 13.71 -8.41 3.41
C THR A 86 13.30 -9.81 2.95
N ALA A 87 14.11 -10.82 3.29
CA ALA A 87 13.80 -12.23 3.03
C ALA A 87 12.59 -12.75 3.80
N TRP A 88 12.34 -12.25 5.02
CA TRP A 88 11.11 -12.57 5.75
C TRP A 88 9.90 -11.91 5.08
N VAL A 89 10.00 -10.62 4.72
CA VAL A 89 8.91 -9.90 4.05
C VAL A 89 8.50 -10.61 2.76
N ALA A 90 9.47 -10.93 1.89
CA ALA A 90 9.20 -11.61 0.62
C ALA A 90 8.56 -13.00 0.78
N ARG A 91 8.89 -13.73 1.85
CA ARG A 91 8.30 -15.04 2.14
C ARG A 91 6.89 -14.94 2.73
N SER A 92 6.64 -13.91 3.54
CA SER A 92 5.35 -13.69 4.19
C SER A 92 4.31 -13.02 3.29
N PHE A 93 4.77 -12.27 2.28
CA PHE A 93 3.94 -11.48 1.39
C PHE A 93 4.39 -11.62 -0.08
N PRO A 94 4.08 -12.76 -0.73
CA PRO A 94 4.41 -13.00 -2.13
C PRO A 94 3.65 -12.08 -3.09
#